data_AF-A0A2J7ZHM3-F1
#
_entry.id   AF-A0A2J7ZHM3-F1
#
_cell.length_a   1.000
_cell.length_b   1.000
_cell.length_c   1.000
_cell.angle_alpha   90.00
_cell.angle_beta   90.00
_cell.angle_gamma   90.00
#
_symmetry.space_group_name_H-M   'P 1'
#
loop_
_entity.id
_entity.type
_entity.pdbx_description
1 polymer ?
#
loop_
_entity_poly.entity_id
_entity_poly.type
_entity_poly.pdbx_seq_one_letter_code
_entity_poly.pdbx_strand_id
1 'polypeptide(L)' 'RGPPFQALPRWVVYHELVLTSKEFMRTVSEIRPEWLVEIAPHYYDKKDLAEDARKMPKGNKGRAALDATAGGE' A
#
# COMPACT_ATOMS: atom_id res chain seq x y z
N ARG A 1 3.10 20.20 18.51
CA ARG A 1 3.12 18.75 18.23
C ARG A 1 2.52 18.58 16.84
N GLY A 2 3.33 18.31 15.81
CA GLY A 2 2.79 18.09 14.45
C GLY A 2 1.83 16.89 14.45
N PRO A 3 0.91 16.78 13.46
CA PRO A 3 0.11 15.59 13.33
C PRO A 3 1.04 14.36 13.24
N PRO A 4 0.68 13.22 13.85
CA PRO A 4 1.45 12.01 13.72
C PRO A 4 1.66 11.73 12.23
N PHE A 5 2.90 11.38 11.84
CA PHE A 5 3.21 10.96 10.48
C PHE A 5 2.13 9.98 10.01
N GLN A 6 1.41 10.40 8.97
CA GLN A 6 0.19 9.74 8.53
C GLN A 6 0.53 8.28 8.19
N ALA A 7 -0.13 7.34 8.86
CA ALA A 7 0.09 5.93 8.61
C ALA A 7 -0.13 5.66 7.11
N LEU A 8 0.73 4.83 6.51
CA LEU A 8 0.60 4.51 5.10
C LEU A 8 -0.74 3.82 4.83
N PRO A 9 -1.41 4.14 3.72
CA PRO A 9 -2.64 3.49 3.33
C PRO A 9 -2.40 2.00 3.13
N ARG A 10 -3.37 1.20 3.55
CA ARG A 10 -3.32 -0.26 3.38
C ARG A 10 -3.53 -0.68 1.94
N TRP A 11 -4.48 -0.01 1.28
CA TRP A 11 -4.92 -0.33 -0.07
C TRP A 11 -4.63 0.85 -0.98
N VAL A 12 -3.90 0.57 -2.05
CA VAL A 12 -3.57 1.55 -3.08
C VAL A 12 -3.72 0.94 -4.45
N VAL A 13 -4.01 1.79 -5.42
CA VAL A 13 -3.80 1.49 -6.84
C VAL A 13 -2.60 2.31 -7.33
N TYR A 14 -1.80 1.73 -8.22
CA TYR A 14 -0.68 2.40 -8.87
C TYR A 14 -0.82 2.30 -10.39
N HIS A 15 -0.31 3.31 -11.10
CA HIS A 15 -0.35 3.34 -12.58
C HIS A 15 0.75 2.48 -13.19
N GLU A 16 1.97 2.58 -12.65
CA GLU A 16 3.14 1.90 -13.19
C GLU A 16 4.04 1.39 -12.07
N LEU A 17 4.67 0.24 -12.33
CA LEU A 17 5.73 -0.31 -11.50
C LEU A 17 7.08 0.06 -12.14
N VAL A 18 7.91 0.77 -11.39
CA VAL A 18 9.25 1.17 -11.82
C VAL A 18 10.26 0.26 -11.15
N LEU A 19 10.90 -0.60 -11.93
CA LEU A 19 11.98 -1.45 -11.46
C LEU A 19 13.30 -0.68 -11.58
N THR A 20 13.99 -0.50 -10.45
CA THR A 20 15.35 0.02 -10.38
C THR A 20 16.24 -1.00 -9.64
N SER A 21 16.81 -0.64 -8.49
CA SER A 21 17.37 -1.60 -7.53
C SER A 21 16.29 -2.24 -6.64
N LYS A 22 15.15 -1.55 -6.49
CA LYS A 22 13.94 -2.01 -5.80
C LYS A 22 12.73 -1.65 -6.66
N GLU A 23 11.62 -2.32 -6.40
CA GLU A 23 10.35 -2.05 -7.06
C GLU A 23 9.67 -0.85 -6.40
N PHE A 24 9.41 0.19 -7.19
CA PHE A 24 8.70 1.39 -6.74
C PHE A 24 7.39 1.55 -7.51
N MET A 25 6.33 1.93 -6.79
CA MET A 25 5.06 2.31 -7.42
C MET A 25 5.08 3.80 -7.76
N ARG A 26 4.74 4.18 -8.99
CA ARG A 26 4.57 5.58 -9.39
C ARG A 26 3.09 5.88 -9.62
N THR A 27 2.69 7.10 -9.23
CA THR A 27 1.30 7.59 -9.26
C THR A 27 0.39 6.69 -8.44
N VAL A 28 0.46 6.86 -7.11
CA VAL A 28 -0.24 6.02 -6.13
C VAL A 28 -1.46 6.76 -5.60
N SER A 29 -2.60 6.08 -5.57
CA SER A 29 -3.85 6.60 -4.98
C SER A 29 -4.40 5.63 -3.94
N GLU A 30 -4.84 6.15 -2.79
CA GLU A 30 -5.55 5.37 -1.78
C GLU A 30 -6.91 4.93 -2.31
N ILE A 31 -7.29 3.67 -2.04
CA ILE A 31 -8.59 3.13 -2.43
C ILE A 31 -9.25 2.38 -1.28
N ARG A 32 -10.57 2.21 -1.37
CA ARG A 32 -11.28 1.20 -0.58
C ARG A 32 -11.37 -0.09 -1.38
N PRO A 33 -11.14 -1.26 -0.74
CA PRO A 33 -11.20 -2.54 -1.44
C PRO A 33 -12.59 -2.84 -2.02
N GLU A 34 -13.66 -2.33 -1.42
CA GLU A 34 -15.04 -2.49 -1.93
C GLU A 34 -15.21 -2.00 -3.38
N TRP A 35 -14.49 -0.94 -3.77
CA TRP A 35 -14.56 -0.37 -5.11
C TRP A 35 -14.06 -1.33 -6.19
N LEU A 36 -13.13 -2.23 -5.86
CA LEU A 36 -12.60 -3.22 -6.81
C LEU A 36 -13.69 -4.22 -7.23
N VAL A 37 -14.54 -4.63 -6.29
CA VAL A 37 -15.65 -5.54 -6.57
C VAL A 37 -16.76 -4.82 -7.34
N GLU A 38 -16.99 -3.54 -7.07
CA GLU A 38 -17.97 -2.75 -7.82
C GLU A 38 -17.55 -2.55 -9.29
N ILE A 39 -16.27 -2.29 -9.55
CA ILE A 39 -15.75 -2.00 -10.89
C ILE A 39 -15.47 -3.29 -11.69
N ALA A 40 -14.95 -4.33 -11.03
CA ALA A 40 -14.55 -5.58 -11.66
C ALA A 40 -15.01 -6.82 -10.87
N PRO A 41 -16.33 -7.06 -10.78
CA PRO A 41 -16.90 -8.16 -9.97
C PRO A 41 -16.53 -9.56 -10.46
N HIS A 42 -16.05 -9.69 -11.70
CA HIS A 42 -15.58 -10.96 -12.28
C HIS A 42 -14.11 -11.26 -11.93
N TYR A 43 -13.38 -10.28 -11.42
CA TYR A 43 -11.96 -10.42 -11.06
C TYR A 43 -11.76 -10.47 -9.54
N TYR A 44 -12.58 -9.75 -8.77
CA TYR A 44 -12.45 -9.66 -7.31
C TYR A 44 -13.66 -10.24 -6.58
N ASP A 45 -13.42 -11.08 -5.57
CA ASP A 45 -14.46 -11.63 -4.68
C ASP A 45 -14.45 -10.93 -3.31
N LYS A 46 -15.64 -10.63 -2.76
CA LYS A 46 -15.76 -9.92 -1.47
C LYS A 46 -15.13 -10.68 -0.30
N LYS A 47 -15.12 -12.02 -0.34
CA LYS A 47 -14.59 -12.83 0.76
C LYS A 47 -13.07 -12.72 0.86
N ASP A 48 -12.39 -12.66 -0.28
CA ASP A 48 -10.93 -12.52 -0.35
C ASP A 48 -10.46 -11.19 0.25
N LEU A 49 -11.15 -10.10 -0.11
CA LEU A 49 -10.83 -8.75 0.38
C LEU A 49 -11.10 -8.56 1.89
N ALA A 50 -12.04 -9.33 2.46
CA ALA A 50 -12.39 -9.26 3.89
C ALA A 50 -11.39 -10.01 4.80
N GLU A 51 -10.76 -11.07 4.29
CA GLU A 51 -9.76 -11.86 5.03
C GLU A 51 -8.49 -11.07 5.31
N ASP A 52 -8.08 -10.23 4.36
CA ASP A 52 -6.92 -9.34 4.52
C ASP A 52 -7.13 -8.44 5.73
N ALA A 53 -8.31 -7.80 5.86
CA ALA A 53 -8.67 -6.91 6.98
C ALA A 53 -8.40 -7.52 8.37
N ARG A 54 -8.57 -8.84 8.52
CA ARG A 54 -8.51 -9.57 9.79
C ARG A 54 -7.11 -10.01 10.22
N LYS A 55 -6.15 -10.08 9.28
CA LYS A 55 -4.80 -10.63 9.52
C LYS A 55 -3.76 -9.62 10.01
N MET A 56 -4.16 -8.51 10.64
CA MET A 56 -3.19 -7.48 11.03
C MET A 56 -2.43 -7.85 12.33
N PRO A 57 -1.12 -8.16 12.30
CA PRO A 57 -0.31 -8.07 13.51
C PRO A 57 -0.25 -6.61 13.96
N LYS A 58 -0.59 -6.34 15.21
CA LYS A 58 -0.33 -5.05 15.85
C LYS A 58 1.18 -4.82 15.90
N GLY A 59 1.71 -4.04 14.96
CA GLY A 59 3.01 -3.38 15.13
C GLY A 59 4.12 -3.74 14.14
N ASN A 60 3.90 -3.66 12.83
CA ASN A 60 5.03 -3.58 11.90
C ASN A 60 5.07 -2.20 11.21
N LYS A 61 6.08 -1.40 11.57
CA LYS A 61 6.42 -0.12 10.94
C LYS A 61 6.54 -0.35 9.43
N GLY A 62 5.83 0.45 8.64
CA GLY A 62 5.89 0.43 7.19
C GLY A 62 7.33 0.45 6.70
N ARG A 63 7.71 -0.56 5.92
CA ARG A 63 9.07 -0.81 5.43
C ARG A 63 9.52 0.17 4.33
N ALA A 64 8.77 1.24 4.11
CA ALA A 64 9.08 2.29 3.13
C ALA A 64 10.14 3.30 3.63
N ALA A 65 10.60 3.22 4.88
CA ALA A 65 11.48 4.23 5.50
C ALA A 65 12.96 3.81 5.68
N LEU A 66 13.44 2.74 5.04
CA LEU A 66 14.79 2.19 5.31
C LEU A 66 15.84 2.43 4.22
N ASP A 67 15.64 3.32 3.26
CA ASP A 67 16.64 3.52 2.19
C ASP A 67 16.93 4.99 1.86
N ALA A 68 16.97 5.86 2.88
CA ALA A 68 17.37 7.26 2.73
C ALA A 68 18.74 7.57 3.37
N THR A 69 19.61 6.57 3.57
CA THR A 69 20.95 6.79 4.14
C THR A 69 22.01 5.88 3.53
N ALA A 70 22.32 6.06 2.25
CA ALA A 70 23.60 5.63 1.69
C ALA A 70 23.93 6.45 0.44
N GLY A 71 24.38 7.68 0.67
CA GLY A 71 24.81 8.58 -0.39
C GLY A 71 25.25 9.92 0.18
N GLY A 72 26.50 10.00 0.62
CA GLY A 72 27.11 11.27 1.03
C GLY A 72 28.30 11.08 1.97
N GLU A 73 29.48 10.97 1.35
CA GLU A 73 30.85 11.11 1.91
C GLU A 73 31.47 9.90 2.63
#